data_AF-A0A7C3JHZ7-F1
#
_entry.id   AF-A0A7C3JHZ7-F1
#
_cell.length_a   1.000
_cell.length_b   1.000
_cell.length_c   1.000
_cell.angle_alpha   90.00
_cell.angle_beta   90.00
_cell.angle_gamma   90.00
#
_symmetry.space_group_name_H-M   'P 1'
#
loop_
_entity.id
_entity.type
_entity.pdbx_description
1 polymer ?
#
loop_
_entity_poly.entity_id
_entity_poly.type
_entity_poly.pdbx_seq_one_letter_code
_entity_poly.pdbx_strand_id
1 'polypeptide(L)'
;MANAERLISGMGKLENDMIRWGRLLFERRLISGWGGNLSCRSGKNFLITGQHSPLPFLMSGDLVRLDPQGKPVRKEQRASSETPMHMAIYAGTDAQAIIHVHPPMVLAYSLVRQSFVPLSFEEKYTLGEVPVIAQETPTVTRPEQLVEALRYHPVAIIKGHGTVAIGKNFQEAFLVTDLLEEAVRCQFFKAAAEASGESTKASRQVAPFGGKPHALFSEEHMSALVESANRDREFREFGAAAGLTTSLTLQMEENDRAWTVRFVEGEITETSQTDNGDFLISGRAEWWNAVFTNKIDPFMATQQGKLKLRRGDLARLSRWYKPFQRAFSLWQTIPIQ
;
A
#
# COMPACT_ATOMS: atom_id res chain seq x y z
N MET A 1 13.10 -35.72 16.40
CA MET A 1 13.72 -34.71 17.30
C MET A 1 14.13 -33.45 16.53
N ALA A 2 14.90 -33.56 15.44
CA ALA A 2 15.34 -32.41 14.62
C ALA A 2 14.23 -31.43 14.16
N ASN A 3 13.03 -31.92 13.84
CA ASN A 3 11.91 -31.07 13.41
C ASN A 3 11.27 -30.28 14.58
N ALA A 4 11.26 -30.85 15.79
CA ALA A 4 10.76 -30.20 17.00
C ALA A 4 11.75 -29.14 17.50
N GLU A 5 13.05 -29.44 17.47
CA GLU A 5 14.11 -28.48 17.81
C GLU A 5 14.16 -27.30 16.83
N ARG A 6 13.97 -27.53 15.52
CA ARG A 6 13.82 -26.45 14.53
C ARG A 6 12.59 -25.57 14.77
N LEU A 7 11.46 -26.17 15.16
CA LEU A 7 10.24 -25.43 15.50
C LEU A 7 10.40 -24.61 16.78
N ILE A 8 11.06 -25.16 17.80
CA ILE A 8 11.35 -24.45 19.07
C ILE A 8 12.36 -23.31 18.83
N SER A 9 13.41 -23.56 18.05
CA SER A 9 14.39 -22.55 17.65
C SER A 9 13.77 -21.41 16.82
N GLY A 10 12.87 -21.74 15.87
CA GLY A 10 12.16 -20.75 15.06
C GLY A 10 11.15 -19.93 15.86
N MET A 11 10.49 -20.53 16.84
CA MET A 11 9.51 -19.85 17.70
C MET A 11 10.18 -18.87 18.66
N GLY A 12 11.29 -19.25 19.31
CA GLY A 12 12.05 -18.34 20.14
C GLY A 12 12.59 -17.12 19.37
N LYS A 13 12.90 -17.29 18.08
CA LYS A 13 13.27 -16.16 17.22
C LYS A 13 12.11 -15.19 16.98
N LEU A 14 10.91 -15.68 16.65
CA LEU A 14 9.73 -14.85 16.41
C LEU A 14 9.30 -14.09 17.69
N GLU A 15 9.35 -14.75 18.85
CA GLU A 15 9.06 -14.11 20.14
C GLU A 15 10.03 -12.95 20.41
N ASN A 16 11.33 -13.18 20.25
CA ASN A 16 12.35 -12.15 20.42
C ASN A 16 12.17 -10.98 19.43
N ASP A 17 11.80 -11.27 18.19
CA ASP A 17 11.49 -10.24 17.20
C ASP A 17 10.29 -9.39 17.65
N MET A 18 9.19 -10.01 18.09
CA MET A 18 8.02 -9.28 18.59
C MET A 18 8.35 -8.38 19.79
N ILE A 19 9.13 -8.89 20.75
CA ILE A 19 9.57 -8.12 21.92
C ILE A 19 10.42 -6.91 21.49
N ARG A 20 11.38 -7.13 20.57
CA ARG A 20 12.24 -6.08 20.03
C ARG A 20 11.44 -4.99 19.32
N TRP A 21 10.52 -5.38 18.44
CA TRP A 21 9.69 -4.42 17.70
C TRP A 21 8.71 -3.68 18.62
N GLY A 22 8.14 -4.35 19.62
CA GLY A 22 7.31 -3.71 20.64
C GLY A 22 8.04 -2.59 21.37
N ARG A 23 9.30 -2.84 21.77
CA ARG A 23 10.16 -1.80 22.38
C ARG A 23 10.46 -0.66 21.41
N LEU A 24 10.86 -0.96 20.18
CA LEU A 24 11.21 0.08 19.21
C LEU A 24 10.02 0.97 18.82
N LEU A 25 8.82 0.40 18.68
CA LEU A 25 7.58 1.16 18.45
C LEU A 25 7.32 2.18 19.55
N PHE A 26 7.58 1.79 20.80
CA PHE A 26 7.48 2.69 21.95
C PHE A 26 8.59 3.76 21.95
N GLU A 27 9.84 3.38 21.68
CA GLU A 27 10.98 4.31 21.59
C GLU A 27 10.77 5.37 20.48
N ARG A 28 10.10 4.99 19.39
CA ARG A 28 9.69 5.88 18.29
C ARG A 28 8.42 6.68 18.58
N ARG A 29 7.81 6.52 19.76
CA ARG A 29 6.58 7.19 20.20
C ARG A 29 5.39 6.93 19.27
N LEU A 30 5.38 5.79 18.60
CA LEU A 30 4.27 5.33 17.76
C LEU A 30 3.15 4.72 18.61
N ILE A 31 3.39 4.53 19.90
CA ILE A 31 2.42 4.03 20.87
C ILE A 31 2.64 4.68 22.24
N SER A 32 1.58 4.70 23.06
CA SER A 32 1.64 5.12 24.46
C SER A 32 0.78 4.22 25.35
N GLY A 33 1.10 4.15 26.65
CA GLY A 33 0.34 3.38 27.63
C GLY A 33 0.21 1.89 27.27
N TRP A 34 -1.04 1.40 27.27
CA TRP A 34 -1.40 -0.01 27.02
C TRP A 34 -1.82 -0.27 25.57
N GLY A 35 -1.66 0.71 24.68
CA GLY A 35 -2.14 0.60 23.31
C GLY A 35 -1.31 -0.37 22.45
N GLY A 36 -1.90 -0.75 21.33
CA GLY A 36 -1.25 -1.49 20.26
C GLY A 36 -1.12 -2.99 20.49
N ASN A 37 -0.92 -3.73 19.40
CA ASN A 37 -0.65 -5.16 19.43
C ASN A 37 0.08 -5.60 18.16
N LEU A 38 0.79 -6.72 18.29
CA LEU A 38 1.62 -7.31 17.24
C LEU A 38 1.15 -8.73 16.98
N SER A 39 1.19 -9.15 15.72
CA SER A 39 1.06 -10.57 15.40
C SER A 39 1.94 -10.99 14.23
N CYS A 40 2.26 -12.28 14.16
CA CYS A 40 2.91 -12.89 13.01
C CYS A 40 2.41 -14.32 12.74
N ARG A 41 2.60 -14.80 11.50
CA ARG A 41 2.43 -16.21 11.15
C ARG A 41 3.57 -17.03 11.74
N SER A 42 3.23 -18.20 12.26
CA SER A 42 4.16 -19.20 12.80
C SER A 42 3.78 -20.57 12.23
N GLY A 43 4.24 -20.84 11.01
CA GLY A 43 3.82 -22.00 10.23
C GLY A 43 2.32 -21.94 9.90
N LYS A 44 1.56 -22.95 10.34
CA LYS A 44 0.09 -22.97 10.20
C LYS A 44 -0.64 -22.17 11.29
N ASN A 45 0.08 -21.76 12.33
CA ASN A 45 -0.43 -21.10 13.51
C ASN A 45 -0.07 -19.60 13.48
N PHE A 46 -0.47 -18.88 14.52
CA PHE A 46 -0.13 -17.47 14.69
C PHE A 46 0.46 -17.23 16.08
N LEU A 47 1.20 -16.14 16.21
CA LEU A 47 1.64 -15.59 17.48
C LEU A 47 1.10 -14.16 17.57
N ILE A 48 0.46 -13.81 18.68
CA ILE A 48 -0.10 -12.48 18.94
C ILE A 48 0.23 -12.03 20.36
N THR A 49 0.30 -10.73 20.61
CA THR A 49 0.39 -10.20 21.97
C THR A 49 -0.88 -10.50 22.78
N GLY A 50 -0.71 -10.74 24.08
CA GLY A 50 -1.78 -10.99 25.02
C GLY A 50 -2.58 -9.73 25.38
N GLN A 51 -3.66 -9.93 26.14
CA GLN A 51 -4.38 -8.82 26.76
C GLN A 51 -3.54 -8.19 27.87
N HIS A 52 -3.61 -6.85 27.99
CA HIS A 52 -2.85 -6.11 29.01
C HIS A 52 -1.35 -6.40 28.95
N SER A 53 -0.81 -6.48 27.72
CA SER A 53 0.61 -6.71 27.47
C SER A 53 1.19 -5.48 26.75
N PRO A 54 1.64 -4.45 27.49
CA PRO A 54 2.21 -3.25 26.89
C PRO A 54 3.43 -3.60 26.04
N LEU A 55 3.42 -3.13 24.79
CA LEU A 55 4.50 -3.35 23.82
C LEU A 55 5.93 -3.09 24.35
N PRO A 56 6.23 -2.02 25.14
CA PRO A 56 7.60 -1.79 25.64
C PRO A 56 8.12 -2.84 26.64
N PHE A 57 7.21 -3.59 27.29
CA PHE A 57 7.53 -4.49 28.39
C PHE A 57 7.22 -5.96 28.09
N LEU A 58 7.00 -6.31 26.82
CA LEU A 58 6.69 -7.67 26.42
C LEU A 58 7.77 -8.66 26.88
N MET A 59 7.32 -9.78 27.43
CA MET A 59 8.09 -10.98 27.70
C MET A 59 7.50 -12.16 26.92
N SER A 60 8.22 -13.28 26.79
CA SER A 60 7.70 -14.48 26.11
C SER A 60 6.36 -14.97 26.68
N GLY A 61 6.12 -14.79 27.99
CA GLY A 61 4.86 -15.15 28.63
C GLY A 61 3.66 -14.30 28.20
N ASP A 62 3.91 -13.11 27.66
CA ASP A 62 2.90 -12.18 27.16
C ASP A 62 2.49 -12.47 25.70
N LEU A 63 3.14 -13.44 25.06
CA LEU A 63 2.85 -13.84 23.69
C LEU A 63 1.96 -15.08 23.69
N VAL A 64 0.89 -15.02 22.92
CA VAL A 64 -0.15 -16.05 22.86
C VAL A 64 -0.11 -16.72 21.50
N ARG A 65 0.12 -18.03 21.51
CA ARG A 65 0.06 -18.84 20.30
C ARG A 65 -1.39 -19.17 19.98
N LEU A 66 -1.81 -18.88 18.75
CA LEU A 66 -3.14 -19.20 18.23
C LEU A 66 -3.08 -20.39 17.27
N ASP A 67 -4.12 -21.20 17.28
CA ASP A 67 -4.38 -22.20 16.25
C ASP A 67 -4.84 -21.54 14.92
N PRO A 68 -5.00 -22.30 13.82
CA PRO A 68 -5.46 -21.75 12.55
C PRO A 68 -6.86 -21.11 12.61
N GLN A 69 -7.65 -21.39 13.65
CA GLN A 69 -8.98 -20.84 13.89
C GLN A 69 -8.92 -19.58 14.78
N GLY A 70 -7.73 -19.09 15.14
CA GLY A 70 -7.53 -17.90 15.96
C GLY A 70 -7.80 -18.12 17.45
N LYS A 71 -7.84 -19.37 17.93
CA LYS A 71 -8.04 -19.69 19.34
C LYS A 71 -6.70 -19.93 20.05
N PRO A 72 -6.53 -19.47 21.31
CA PRO A 72 -5.34 -19.78 22.10
C PRO A 72 -5.13 -21.30 22.19
N VAL A 73 -3.91 -21.76 21.86
CA VAL A 73 -3.51 -23.17 22.01
C VAL A 73 -3.49 -23.57 23.48
N ARG A 74 -3.11 -22.64 24.35
CA ARG A 74 -3.19 -22.75 25.82
C ARG A 74 -4.44 -22.00 26.30
N LYS A 75 -5.40 -22.72 26.87
CA LYS A 75 -6.73 -22.18 27.20
C LYS A 75 -6.69 -21.10 28.29
N GLU A 76 -5.68 -21.13 29.13
CA GLU A 76 -5.43 -20.19 30.22
C GLU A 76 -4.87 -18.84 29.73
N GLN A 77 -4.25 -18.80 28.55
CA GLN A 77 -3.72 -17.56 27.97
C GLN A 77 -4.84 -16.74 27.32
N ARG A 78 -4.78 -15.41 27.47
CA ARG A 78 -5.72 -14.47 26.88
C ARG A 78 -5.03 -13.65 25.78
N ALA A 79 -5.40 -13.92 24.53
CA ALA A 79 -4.94 -13.15 23.37
C ALA A 79 -5.60 -11.76 23.31
N SER A 80 -4.98 -10.82 22.60
CA SER A 80 -5.54 -9.49 22.32
C SER A 80 -7.03 -9.55 21.96
N SER A 81 -7.83 -8.60 22.46
CA SER A 81 -9.23 -8.42 22.07
C SER A 81 -9.40 -8.13 20.58
N GLU A 82 -8.33 -7.70 19.91
CA GLU A 82 -8.32 -7.39 18.47
C GLU A 82 -7.89 -8.59 17.61
N THR A 83 -7.74 -9.78 18.20
CA THR A 83 -7.47 -11.03 17.46
C THR A 83 -8.40 -11.22 16.25
N PRO A 84 -9.73 -10.97 16.31
CA PRO A 84 -10.60 -11.12 15.14
C PRO A 84 -10.17 -10.27 13.94
N MET A 85 -9.70 -9.04 14.17
CA MET A 85 -9.19 -8.15 13.12
C MET A 85 -7.94 -8.75 12.46
N HIS A 86 -6.96 -9.20 13.25
CA HIS A 86 -5.73 -9.80 12.74
C HIS A 86 -6.00 -11.06 11.92
N MET A 87 -6.89 -11.93 12.41
CA MET A 87 -7.28 -13.16 11.70
C MET A 87 -7.97 -12.86 10.37
N ALA A 88 -8.84 -11.85 10.32
CA ALA A 88 -9.47 -11.40 9.08
C ALA A 88 -8.44 -10.88 8.07
N ILE A 89 -7.47 -10.08 8.51
CA ILE A 89 -6.38 -9.58 7.67
C ILE A 89 -5.53 -10.72 7.13
N TYR A 90 -5.15 -11.70 7.97
CA TYR A 90 -4.44 -12.88 7.49
C TYR A 90 -5.26 -13.77 6.56
N ALA A 91 -6.59 -13.79 6.68
CA ALA A 91 -7.43 -14.54 5.77
C ALA A 91 -7.55 -13.86 4.40
N GLY A 92 -7.54 -12.52 4.35
CA GLY A 92 -7.73 -11.75 3.12
C GLY A 92 -6.46 -11.22 2.46
N THR A 93 -5.29 -11.37 3.08
CA THR A 93 -4.00 -10.85 2.58
C THR A 93 -2.85 -11.84 2.75
N ASP A 94 -1.76 -11.60 2.03
CA ASP A 94 -0.52 -12.39 2.13
C ASP A 94 0.39 -11.99 3.30
N ALA A 95 -0.11 -11.16 4.22
CA ALA A 95 0.63 -10.65 5.36
C ALA A 95 1.27 -11.78 6.18
N GLN A 96 2.53 -11.56 6.59
CA GLN A 96 3.25 -12.45 7.51
C GLN A 96 3.40 -11.83 8.90
N ALA A 97 3.40 -10.50 8.98
CA ALA A 97 3.43 -9.73 10.22
C ALA A 97 2.41 -8.58 10.14
N ILE A 98 1.80 -8.26 11.27
CA ILE A 98 0.88 -7.14 11.44
C ILE A 98 1.34 -6.30 12.63
N ILE A 99 1.41 -4.98 12.43
CA ILE A 99 1.59 -3.99 13.49
C ILE A 99 0.32 -3.15 13.56
N HIS A 100 -0.34 -3.18 14.71
CA HIS A 100 -1.40 -2.22 15.03
C HIS A 100 -0.93 -1.32 16.17
N VAL A 101 -0.87 -0.01 15.93
CA VAL A 101 -0.43 0.99 16.91
C VAL A 101 -1.21 2.29 16.75
N HIS A 102 -0.97 3.27 17.63
CA HIS A 102 -1.75 4.50 17.73
C HIS A 102 -0.85 5.74 17.63
N PRO A 103 -0.20 6.01 16.47
CA PRO A 103 0.71 7.15 16.32
C PRO A 103 -0.06 8.47 16.47
N PRO A 104 0.40 9.41 17.31
CA PRO A 104 -0.39 10.57 17.72
C PRO A 104 -0.71 11.53 16.57
N MET A 105 0.24 11.77 15.64
CA MET A 105 -0.01 12.68 14.53
C MET A 105 -1.00 12.05 13.55
N VAL A 106 -0.84 10.76 13.22
CA VAL A 106 -1.81 10.03 12.38
C VAL A 106 -3.20 10.01 13.02
N LEU A 107 -3.29 9.78 14.33
CA LEU A 107 -4.55 9.80 15.05
C LEU A 107 -5.25 11.16 14.87
N ALA A 108 -4.55 12.27 15.15
CA ALA A 108 -5.09 13.62 14.98
C ALA A 108 -5.50 13.90 13.53
N TYR A 109 -4.69 13.48 12.57
CA TYR A 109 -4.96 13.63 11.13
C TYR A 109 -6.24 12.90 10.71
N SER A 110 -6.43 11.68 11.18
CA SER A 110 -7.58 10.84 10.86
C SER A 110 -8.93 11.46 11.27
N LEU A 111 -8.93 12.32 12.30
CA LEU A 111 -10.14 12.98 12.77
C LEU A 111 -10.67 14.01 11.76
N VAL A 112 -9.80 14.60 10.94
CA VAL A 112 -10.11 15.74 10.05
C VAL A 112 -9.85 15.48 8.57
N ARG A 113 -9.45 14.26 8.20
CA ARG A 113 -9.16 13.83 6.82
C ARG A 113 -9.82 12.49 6.52
N GLN A 114 -10.09 12.25 5.23
CA GLN A 114 -10.74 11.03 4.73
C GLN A 114 -9.75 10.06 4.08
N SER A 115 -8.56 10.54 3.73
CA SER A 115 -7.40 9.75 3.33
C SER A 115 -6.14 10.56 3.59
N PHE A 116 -5.01 9.89 3.65
CA PHE A 116 -3.69 10.54 3.59
C PHE A 116 -3.19 10.50 2.15
N VAL A 117 -2.87 11.68 1.61
CA VAL A 117 -2.33 11.84 0.25
C VAL A 117 -0.85 12.26 0.34
N PRO A 118 0.08 11.46 -0.20
CA PRO A 118 1.51 11.77 -0.21
C PRO A 118 1.88 13.12 -0.83
N LEU A 119 2.81 13.84 -0.20
CA LEU A 119 3.39 15.07 -0.71
C LEU A 119 4.78 14.86 -1.33
N SER A 120 5.61 14.02 -0.71
CA SER A 120 6.97 13.74 -1.18
C SER A 120 7.03 12.51 -2.10
N PHE A 121 8.13 12.40 -2.86
CA PHE A 121 8.38 11.21 -3.68
C PHE A 121 8.56 9.95 -2.83
N GLU A 122 9.19 10.06 -1.66
CA GLU A 122 9.42 8.94 -0.76
C GLU A 122 8.09 8.40 -0.21
N GLU A 123 7.17 9.29 0.18
CA GLU A 123 5.82 8.92 0.61
C GLU A 123 5.02 8.27 -0.52
N LYS A 124 5.06 8.84 -1.73
CA LYS A 124 4.37 8.28 -2.90
C LYS A 124 4.87 6.88 -3.23
N TYR A 125 6.18 6.69 -3.12
CA TYR A 125 6.83 5.43 -3.41
C TYR A 125 6.52 4.37 -2.35
N THR A 126 6.60 4.74 -1.07
CA THR A 126 6.59 3.76 0.02
C THR A 126 5.19 3.51 0.60
N LEU A 127 4.37 4.57 0.71
CA LEU A 127 3.02 4.51 1.31
C LEU A 127 1.91 4.51 0.25
N GLY A 128 2.06 5.38 -0.75
CA GLY A 128 0.97 5.76 -1.64
C GLY A 128 -0.15 6.48 -0.89
N GLU A 129 -1.32 6.62 -1.52
CA GLU A 129 -2.50 7.06 -0.78
C GLU A 129 -2.82 6.04 0.32
N VAL A 130 -3.06 6.51 1.54
CA VAL A 130 -3.40 5.65 2.67
C VAL A 130 -4.86 5.91 3.05
N PRO A 131 -5.73 4.89 2.97
CA PRO A 131 -7.15 5.05 3.26
C PRO A 131 -7.38 5.30 4.76
N VAL A 132 -8.30 6.20 5.08
CA VAL A 132 -8.84 6.36 6.43
C VAL A 132 -10.22 5.69 6.47
N ILE A 133 -10.31 4.63 7.25
CA ILE A 133 -11.48 3.78 7.36
C ILE A 133 -12.28 4.22 8.58
N ALA A 134 -13.55 4.58 8.35
CA ALA A 134 -14.45 4.92 9.42
C ALA A 134 -14.78 3.70 10.28
N GLN A 135 -14.94 3.92 11.58
CA GLN A 135 -15.34 2.89 12.53
C GLN A 135 -16.37 3.47 13.51
N GLU A 136 -17.35 2.65 13.88
CA GLU A 136 -18.44 3.04 14.79
C GLU A 136 -18.24 2.51 16.23
N THR A 137 -17.35 1.53 16.41
CA THR A 137 -17.11 0.87 17.71
C THR A 137 -15.70 1.14 18.23
N PRO A 138 -15.33 0.81 19.49
CA PRO A 138 -13.93 0.92 19.93
C PRO A 138 -13.01 -0.16 19.35
N THR A 139 -13.56 -1.35 19.09
CA THR A 139 -12.85 -2.46 18.43
C THR A 139 -13.32 -2.57 16.98
N VAL A 140 -12.44 -2.99 16.06
CA VAL A 140 -12.83 -3.30 14.67
C VAL A 140 -13.74 -4.53 14.67
N THR A 141 -15.05 -4.30 14.58
CA THR A 141 -16.06 -5.37 14.53
C THR A 141 -16.44 -5.77 13.10
N ARG A 142 -16.12 -4.91 12.13
CA ARG A 142 -16.35 -5.08 10.69
C ARG A 142 -15.04 -4.90 9.92
N PRO A 143 -14.16 -5.92 9.90
CA PRO A 143 -12.84 -5.79 9.32
C PRO A 143 -12.85 -5.80 7.78
N GLU A 144 -13.99 -5.99 7.11
CA GLU A 144 -14.05 -6.22 5.67
C GLU A 144 -13.46 -5.07 4.86
N GLN A 145 -13.78 -3.82 5.23
CA GLN A 145 -13.23 -2.63 4.56
C GLN A 145 -11.72 -2.50 4.81
N LEU A 146 -11.27 -2.83 6.02
CA LEU A 146 -9.86 -2.82 6.38
C LEU A 146 -9.07 -3.88 5.63
N VAL A 147 -9.63 -5.09 5.52
CA VAL A 147 -9.04 -6.17 4.74
C VAL A 147 -8.93 -5.75 3.28
N GLU A 148 -10.01 -5.24 2.67
CA GLU A 148 -9.98 -4.80 1.26
C GLU A 148 -8.95 -3.69 1.04
N ALA A 149 -8.87 -2.70 1.92
CA ALA A 149 -7.84 -1.67 1.87
C ALA A 149 -6.42 -2.28 1.92
N LEU A 150 -6.16 -3.18 2.86
CA LEU A 150 -4.86 -3.79 3.05
C LEU A 150 -4.47 -4.78 1.92
N ARG A 151 -5.40 -5.16 1.03
CA ARG A 151 -5.03 -5.86 -0.20
C ARG A 151 -4.24 -4.98 -1.16
N TYR A 152 -4.50 -3.66 -1.15
CA TYR A 152 -3.86 -2.71 -2.07
C TYR A 152 -2.80 -1.84 -1.39
N HIS A 153 -2.97 -1.54 -0.11
CA HIS A 153 -2.12 -0.63 0.65
C HIS A 153 -1.34 -1.36 1.75
N PRO A 154 -0.06 -1.03 2.00
CA PRO A 154 0.74 -1.67 3.04
C PRO A 154 0.34 -1.24 4.46
N VAL A 155 -0.40 -0.13 4.58
CA VAL A 155 -0.93 0.42 5.82
C VAL A 155 -2.29 1.05 5.57
N ALA A 156 -3.16 1.00 6.57
CA ALA A 156 -4.44 1.69 6.59
C ALA A 156 -4.62 2.39 7.94
N ILE A 157 -5.40 3.48 7.94
CA ILE A 157 -5.73 4.25 9.14
C ILE A 157 -7.16 3.89 9.55
N ILE A 158 -7.38 3.57 10.81
CA ILE A 158 -8.72 3.47 11.40
C ILE A 158 -9.01 4.80 12.10
N LYS A 159 -10.06 5.49 11.64
CA LYS A 159 -10.40 6.84 12.07
C LYS A 159 -10.58 6.92 13.59
N GLY A 160 -9.80 7.79 14.23
CA GLY A 160 -9.85 8.03 15.67
C GLY A 160 -9.36 6.85 16.53
N HIS A 161 -8.74 5.83 15.93
CA HIS A 161 -8.26 4.64 16.64
C HIS A 161 -6.75 4.44 16.45
N GLY A 162 -6.26 4.34 15.22
CA GLY A 162 -4.84 4.14 14.95
C GLY A 162 -4.54 3.62 13.56
N THR A 163 -3.42 2.93 13.41
CA THR A 163 -2.95 2.37 12.12
C THR A 163 -2.87 0.87 12.17
N VAL A 164 -3.05 0.22 11.02
CA VAL A 164 -2.78 -1.20 10.84
C VAL A 164 -1.87 -1.34 9.64
N ALA A 165 -0.66 -1.84 9.86
CA ALA A 165 0.34 -2.08 8.82
C ALA A 165 0.61 -3.58 8.67
N ILE A 166 0.77 -4.01 7.41
CA ILE A 166 1.08 -5.40 7.06
C ILE A 166 2.44 -5.48 6.37
N GLY A 167 3.14 -6.61 6.54
CA GLY A 167 4.41 -6.84 5.86
C GLY A 167 4.80 -8.32 5.80
N LYS A 168 5.87 -8.63 5.06
CA LYS A 168 6.51 -9.96 5.04
C LYS A 168 7.27 -10.25 6.33
N ASN A 169 7.53 -9.22 7.13
CA ASN A 169 8.12 -9.26 8.45
C ASN A 169 7.76 -7.97 9.20
N PHE A 170 8.07 -7.90 10.50
CA PHE A 170 7.80 -6.71 11.30
C PHE A 170 8.59 -5.48 10.87
N GLN A 171 9.76 -5.64 10.25
CA GLN A 171 10.55 -4.50 9.76
C GLN A 171 9.79 -3.75 8.67
N GLU A 172 9.23 -4.45 7.69
CA GLU A 172 8.42 -3.83 6.63
C GLU A 172 7.20 -3.09 7.20
N ALA A 173 6.44 -3.74 8.08
CA ALA A 173 5.26 -3.13 8.73
C ALA A 173 5.64 -1.93 9.61
N PHE A 174 6.80 -1.96 10.26
CA PHE A 174 7.32 -0.88 11.06
C PHE A 174 7.70 0.32 10.19
N LEU A 175 8.46 0.10 9.12
CA LEU A 175 8.95 1.18 8.25
C LEU A 175 7.81 1.99 7.64
N VAL A 176 6.73 1.33 7.20
CA VAL A 176 5.56 2.05 6.66
C VAL A 176 4.77 2.80 7.74
N THR A 177 4.73 2.26 8.97
CA THR A 177 4.07 2.93 10.10
C THR A 177 4.86 4.17 10.53
N ASP A 178 6.18 4.04 10.65
CA ASP A 178 7.09 5.11 11.05
C ASP A 178 7.09 6.25 10.01
N LEU A 179 7.16 5.89 8.73
CA LEU A 179 7.09 6.87 7.64
C LEU A 179 5.73 7.56 7.57
N LEU A 180 4.62 6.86 7.82
CA LEU A 180 3.29 7.47 7.82
C LEU A 180 3.13 8.52 8.92
N GLU A 181 3.62 8.24 10.13
CA GLU A 181 3.65 9.22 11.23
C GLU A 181 4.50 10.45 10.86
N GLU A 182 5.68 10.22 10.30
CA GLU A 182 6.57 11.29 9.85
C GLU A 182 5.94 12.14 8.75
N ALA A 183 5.31 11.50 7.77
CA ALA A 183 4.70 12.17 6.63
C ALA A 183 3.52 13.05 7.07
N VAL A 184 2.67 12.52 7.95
CA VAL A 184 1.57 13.30 8.54
C VAL A 184 2.11 14.48 9.35
N ARG A 185 3.19 14.29 10.12
CA ARG A 185 3.87 15.37 10.84
C ARG A 185 4.36 16.47 9.90
N CYS A 186 4.97 16.10 8.77
CA CYS A 186 5.36 17.05 7.72
C CYS A 186 4.16 17.81 7.13
N GLN A 187 3.01 17.15 6.91
CA GLN A 187 1.80 17.84 6.43
C GLN A 187 1.30 18.89 7.41
N PHE A 188 1.33 18.60 8.72
CA PHE A 188 0.96 19.58 9.74
C PHE A 188 1.91 20.79 9.74
N PHE A 189 3.22 20.56 9.65
CA PHE A 189 4.19 21.67 9.54
C PHE A 189 4.01 22.49 8.26
N LYS A 190 3.77 21.85 7.12
CA LYS A 190 3.45 22.53 5.86
C LYS A 190 2.20 23.39 6.01
N ALA A 191 1.11 22.85 6.56
CA ALA A 191 -0.13 23.58 6.74
C ALA A 191 0.04 24.79 7.68
N ALA A 192 0.85 24.65 8.73
CA ALA A 192 1.20 25.77 9.62
C ALA A 192 2.01 26.86 8.89
N ALA A 193 2.99 26.48 8.06
CA ALA A 193 3.78 27.43 7.27
C ALA A 193 2.93 28.16 6.20
N GLU A 194 2.03 27.44 5.52
CA GLU A 194 1.10 28.04 4.56
C GLU A 194 0.13 29.04 5.22
N ALA A 195 -0.35 28.72 6.43
CA ALA A 195 -1.16 29.65 7.23
C ALA A 195 -0.39 30.92 7.62
N SER A 196 0.95 30.87 7.64
CA SER A 196 1.82 32.03 7.88
C SER A 196 2.22 32.82 6.61
N GLY A 197 1.69 32.47 5.43
CA GLY A 197 1.81 33.29 4.21
C GLY A 197 2.72 32.73 3.11
N GLU A 198 3.30 31.54 3.28
CA GLU A 198 4.13 30.88 2.26
C GLU A 198 3.28 29.94 1.39
N SER A 199 2.66 30.46 0.33
CA SER A 199 1.83 29.64 -0.58
C SER A 199 2.65 29.06 -1.73
N THR A 200 2.54 27.74 -1.94
CA THR A 200 2.87 27.09 -3.22
C THR A 200 1.58 26.62 -3.91
N LYS A 201 1.53 26.76 -5.25
CA LYS A 201 0.35 26.43 -6.06
C LYS A 201 0.01 24.93 -5.96
N ALA A 202 -1.24 24.62 -5.62
CA ALA A 202 -1.77 23.27 -5.62
C ALA A 202 -1.87 22.68 -7.05
N SER A 203 -1.59 21.39 -7.18
CA SER A 203 -1.83 20.61 -8.40
C SER A 203 -3.34 20.47 -8.66
N ARG A 204 -3.76 20.70 -9.91
CA ARG A 204 -5.17 20.55 -10.34
C ARG A 204 -5.58 19.08 -10.39
N GLN A 205 -6.78 18.78 -9.89
CA GLN A 205 -7.44 17.49 -10.12
C GLN A 205 -7.85 17.34 -11.59
N VAL A 206 -7.74 16.11 -12.11
CA VAL A 206 -8.13 15.74 -13.47
C VAL A 206 -9.63 15.47 -13.51
N ALA A 207 -10.36 16.07 -14.44
CA ALA A 207 -11.77 15.79 -14.63
C ALA A 207 -11.97 14.36 -15.18
N PRO A 208 -13.05 13.65 -14.80
CA PRO A 208 -13.30 12.29 -15.28
C PRO A 208 -13.39 12.23 -16.82
N PHE A 209 -12.71 11.26 -17.44
CA PHE A 209 -12.91 10.95 -18.85
C PHE A 209 -14.28 10.26 -19.00
N GLY A 210 -15.30 11.03 -19.42
CA GLY A 210 -16.64 10.49 -19.65
C GLY A 210 -16.65 9.44 -20.78
N GLY A 211 -17.48 8.40 -20.67
CA GLY A 211 -17.54 7.35 -21.68
C GLY A 211 -18.29 6.09 -21.24
N LYS A 212 -18.40 5.10 -22.14
CA LYS A 212 -18.93 3.77 -21.81
C LYS A 212 -17.83 2.92 -21.15
N PRO A 213 -18.15 2.03 -20.20
CA PRO A 213 -17.16 1.10 -19.63
C PRO A 213 -16.56 0.17 -20.70
N HIS A 214 -15.23 0.11 -20.73
CA HIS A 214 -14.47 -0.73 -21.67
C HIS A 214 -13.99 -2.02 -21.00
N ALA A 215 -13.91 -3.11 -21.77
CA ALA A 215 -13.25 -4.32 -21.29
C ALA A 215 -11.74 -4.08 -21.18
N LEU A 216 -11.12 -4.52 -20.09
CA LEU A 216 -9.69 -4.30 -19.84
C LEU A 216 -8.84 -4.82 -21.02
N PHE A 217 -7.96 -3.95 -21.53
CA PHE A 217 -7.08 -4.21 -22.68
C PHE A 217 -7.81 -4.50 -24.01
N SER A 218 -9.10 -4.17 -24.16
CA SER A 218 -9.74 -4.16 -25.48
C SER A 218 -9.17 -3.08 -26.39
N GLU A 219 -9.40 -3.17 -27.70
CA GLU A 219 -8.95 -2.14 -28.65
C GLU A 219 -9.54 -0.77 -28.29
N GLU A 220 -10.81 -0.74 -27.87
CA GLU A 220 -11.48 0.48 -27.44
C GLU A 220 -10.88 1.05 -26.14
N HIS A 221 -10.54 0.19 -25.17
CA HIS A 221 -9.86 0.62 -23.96
C HIS A 221 -8.52 1.26 -24.29
N MET A 222 -7.70 0.59 -25.12
CA MET A 222 -6.39 1.10 -25.51
C MET A 222 -6.49 2.39 -26.33
N SER A 223 -7.47 2.49 -27.23
CA SER A 223 -7.76 3.73 -27.97
C SER A 223 -8.13 4.87 -27.04
N ALA A 224 -8.94 4.62 -26.00
CA ALA A 224 -9.29 5.62 -25.00
C ALA A 224 -8.06 6.10 -24.19
N LEU A 225 -7.12 5.19 -23.86
CA LEU A 225 -5.86 5.57 -23.20
C LEU A 225 -5.05 6.55 -24.06
N VAL A 226 -4.93 6.27 -25.35
CA VAL A 226 -4.21 7.12 -26.33
C VAL A 226 -4.86 8.48 -26.45
N GLU A 227 -6.17 8.50 -26.68
CA GLU A 227 -6.95 9.71 -26.87
C GLU A 227 -6.91 10.62 -25.64
N SER A 228 -7.08 10.05 -24.45
CA SER A 228 -7.04 10.78 -23.18
C SER A 228 -5.68 11.44 -22.95
N ALA A 229 -4.59 10.70 -23.15
CA ALA A 229 -3.23 11.22 -22.99
C ALA A 229 -2.92 12.32 -24.02
N ASN A 230 -3.17 12.08 -25.31
CA ASN A 230 -2.82 13.03 -26.37
C ASN A 230 -3.64 14.33 -26.34
N ARG A 231 -4.88 14.29 -25.81
CA ARG A 231 -5.70 15.50 -25.61
C ARG A 231 -5.23 16.35 -24.43
N ASP A 232 -4.53 15.76 -23.46
CA ASP A 232 -4.07 16.47 -22.28
C ASP A 232 -2.84 17.34 -22.58
N ARG A 233 -2.94 18.61 -22.20
CA ARG A 233 -1.86 19.59 -22.43
C ARG A 233 -0.67 19.34 -21.50
N GLU A 234 -0.93 19.02 -20.23
CA GLU A 234 0.15 18.81 -19.24
C GLU A 234 0.98 17.58 -19.58
N PHE A 235 0.34 16.48 -20.02
CA PHE A 235 1.04 15.29 -20.48
C PHE A 235 2.04 15.61 -21.62
N ARG A 236 1.60 16.33 -22.64
CA ARG A 236 2.45 16.74 -23.76
C ARG A 236 3.59 17.66 -23.32
N GLU A 237 3.29 18.68 -22.51
CA GLU A 237 4.31 19.60 -21.98
C GLU A 237 5.36 18.88 -21.12
N PHE A 238 4.93 17.97 -20.25
CA PHE A 238 5.85 17.18 -19.43
C PHE A 238 6.66 16.18 -20.26
N GLY A 239 6.06 15.57 -21.27
CA GLY A 239 6.74 14.63 -22.14
C GLY A 239 7.79 15.30 -23.02
N ALA A 240 7.49 16.46 -23.60
CA ALA A 240 8.45 17.25 -24.37
C ALA A 240 9.61 17.73 -23.49
N ALA A 241 9.31 18.30 -22.31
CA ALA A 241 10.32 18.79 -21.38
C ALA A 241 11.26 17.69 -20.87
N ALA A 242 10.77 16.45 -20.75
CA ALA A 242 11.54 15.30 -20.31
C ALA A 242 12.17 14.49 -21.46
N GLY A 243 11.93 14.87 -22.73
CA GLY A 243 12.37 14.10 -23.90
C GLY A 243 11.84 12.66 -23.89
N LEU A 244 10.55 12.48 -23.59
CA LEU A 244 9.91 11.16 -23.48
C LEU A 244 9.88 10.44 -24.84
N THR A 245 10.88 9.61 -25.12
CA THR A 245 10.94 8.78 -26.33
C THR A 245 11.26 7.35 -25.97
N THR A 246 10.25 6.48 -26.00
CA THR A 246 10.36 5.07 -25.62
C THR A 246 9.12 4.29 -26.05
N SER A 247 9.17 2.96 -25.96
CA SER A 247 7.99 2.09 -26.03
C SER A 247 7.75 1.35 -24.70
N LEU A 248 6.49 1.27 -24.27
CA LEU A 248 6.06 0.58 -23.06
C LEU A 248 5.02 -0.48 -23.41
N THR A 249 5.34 -1.74 -23.12
CA THR A 249 4.42 -2.88 -23.21
C THR A 249 3.70 -3.08 -21.88
N LEU A 250 2.37 -3.10 -21.92
CA LEU A 250 1.50 -3.52 -20.83
C LEU A 250 0.99 -4.94 -21.14
N GLN A 251 1.29 -5.92 -20.28
CA GLN A 251 0.94 -7.32 -20.50
C GLN A 251 0.07 -7.88 -19.37
N MET A 252 -1.03 -8.53 -19.75
CA MET A 252 -1.88 -9.29 -18.86
C MET A 252 -1.42 -10.76 -18.83
N GLU A 253 -1.10 -11.29 -17.65
CA GLU A 253 -0.46 -12.61 -17.50
C GLU A 253 -1.40 -13.79 -17.80
N GLU A 254 -2.73 -13.62 -17.67
CA GLU A 254 -3.69 -14.72 -17.80
C GLU A 254 -3.91 -15.22 -19.24
N ASN A 255 -3.79 -14.33 -20.22
CA ASN A 255 -4.03 -14.63 -21.64
C ASN A 255 -2.91 -14.14 -22.56
N ASP A 256 -1.76 -13.78 -21.97
CA ASP A 256 -0.60 -13.18 -22.66
C ASP A 256 -0.95 -11.99 -23.55
N ARG A 257 -2.08 -11.30 -23.27
CA ARG A 257 -2.48 -10.13 -24.06
C ARG A 257 -1.55 -8.97 -23.73
N ALA A 258 -0.75 -8.59 -24.71
CA ALA A 258 0.21 -7.50 -24.63
C ALA A 258 -0.16 -6.36 -25.59
N TRP A 259 -0.02 -5.13 -25.11
CA TRP A 259 -0.11 -3.93 -25.92
C TRP A 259 1.14 -3.10 -25.75
N THR A 260 1.79 -2.76 -26.86
CA THR A 260 2.95 -1.86 -26.88
C THR A 260 2.49 -0.48 -27.31
N VAL A 261 2.78 0.50 -26.45
CA VAL A 261 2.46 1.91 -26.63
C VAL A 261 3.77 2.66 -26.88
N ARG A 262 3.87 3.38 -28.01
CA ARG A 262 5.04 4.17 -28.37
C ARG A 262 4.83 5.64 -28.04
N PHE A 263 5.78 6.20 -27.29
CA PHE A 263 5.82 7.60 -26.88
C PHE A 263 6.94 8.34 -27.62
N VAL A 264 6.65 9.53 -28.12
CA VAL A 264 7.62 10.45 -28.73
C VAL A 264 7.33 11.86 -28.23
N GLU A 265 8.26 12.45 -27.49
CA GLU A 265 8.22 13.79 -26.90
C GLU A 265 6.87 14.19 -26.25
N GLY A 266 6.20 13.23 -25.59
CA GLY A 266 4.92 13.48 -24.93
C GLY A 266 3.68 13.23 -25.78
N GLU A 267 3.83 12.61 -26.93
CA GLU A 267 2.71 12.10 -27.72
C GLU A 267 2.77 10.58 -27.82
N ILE A 268 1.62 9.93 -27.74
CA ILE A 268 1.47 8.52 -28.07
C ILE A 268 1.24 8.43 -29.58
N THR A 269 2.22 7.89 -30.30
CA THR A 269 2.27 7.89 -31.77
C THR A 269 1.80 6.58 -32.38
N GLU A 270 1.90 5.48 -31.63
CA GLU A 270 1.55 4.15 -32.10
C GLU A 270 1.09 3.28 -30.93
N THR A 271 0.07 2.47 -31.18
CA THR A 271 -0.33 1.35 -30.31
C THR A 271 -0.49 0.09 -31.15
N SER A 272 0.12 -1.00 -30.71
CA SER A 272 0.03 -2.29 -31.39
C SER A 272 -0.10 -3.43 -30.38
N GLN A 273 -0.79 -4.49 -30.78
CA GLN A 273 -0.95 -5.69 -29.96
C GLN A 273 0.29 -6.59 -30.07
N THR A 274 1.42 -6.08 -29.59
CA THR A 274 2.74 -6.72 -29.61
C THR A 274 3.39 -6.59 -28.23
N ASP A 275 4.47 -7.35 -27.99
CA ASP A 275 5.25 -7.33 -26.75
C ASP A 275 6.69 -6.83 -26.94
N ASN A 276 6.97 -6.14 -28.04
CA ASN A 276 8.33 -5.79 -28.47
C ASN A 276 8.84 -4.44 -27.92
N GLY A 277 8.12 -3.83 -26.97
CA GLY A 277 8.51 -2.55 -26.38
C GLY A 277 9.84 -2.61 -25.63
N ASP A 278 10.46 -1.44 -25.45
CA ASP A 278 11.71 -1.25 -24.70
C ASP A 278 11.54 -1.65 -23.23
N PHE A 279 10.35 -1.37 -22.68
CA PHE A 279 9.92 -1.75 -21.35
C PHE A 279 8.74 -2.70 -21.42
N LEU A 280 8.69 -3.69 -20.54
CA LEU A 280 7.55 -4.59 -20.40
C LEU A 280 7.16 -4.68 -18.93
N ILE A 281 5.94 -4.26 -18.62
CA ILE A 281 5.33 -4.45 -17.31
C ILE A 281 4.26 -5.54 -17.47
N SER A 282 4.38 -6.63 -16.72
CA SER A 282 3.40 -7.71 -16.67
C SER A 282 2.64 -7.72 -15.35
N GLY A 283 1.39 -8.17 -15.36
CA GLY A 283 0.59 -8.34 -14.16
C GLY A 283 -0.70 -9.09 -14.41
N ARG A 284 -1.31 -9.55 -13.33
CA ARG A 284 -2.65 -10.16 -13.36
C ARG A 284 -3.74 -9.14 -13.69
N ALA A 285 -4.85 -9.59 -14.27
CA ALA A 285 -6.01 -8.79 -14.68
C ALA A 285 -6.58 -7.92 -13.54
N GLU A 286 -7.03 -8.51 -12.43
CA GLU A 286 -6.28 -8.29 -11.21
C GLU A 286 -5.81 -6.88 -10.82
N TRP A 287 -4.48 -6.78 -10.83
CA TRP A 287 -3.71 -5.61 -10.48
C TRP A 287 -3.77 -4.52 -11.55
N TRP A 288 -3.95 -4.90 -12.81
CA TRP A 288 -4.25 -3.92 -13.86
C TRP A 288 -5.56 -3.20 -13.58
N ASN A 289 -6.63 -3.94 -13.26
CA ASN A 289 -7.92 -3.36 -12.89
C ASN A 289 -7.76 -2.43 -11.67
N ALA A 290 -7.03 -2.86 -10.64
CA ALA A 290 -6.74 -2.01 -9.48
C ALA A 290 -5.99 -0.72 -9.84
N VAL A 291 -5.04 -0.77 -10.78
CA VAL A 291 -4.31 0.42 -11.26
C VAL A 291 -5.23 1.36 -12.03
N PHE A 292 -6.01 0.85 -12.99
CA PHE A 292 -6.89 1.65 -13.84
C PHE A 292 -8.15 2.15 -13.11
N THR A 293 -8.52 1.56 -11.96
CA THR A 293 -9.59 2.06 -11.08
C THR A 293 -9.08 2.91 -9.92
N ASN A 294 -7.80 3.29 -9.93
CA ASN A 294 -7.15 4.08 -8.89
C ASN A 294 -7.23 3.47 -7.47
N LYS A 295 -7.28 2.14 -7.37
CA LYS A 295 -7.15 1.41 -6.09
C LYS A 295 -5.69 1.25 -5.65
N ILE A 296 -4.75 1.29 -6.60
CA ILE A 296 -3.32 1.24 -6.32
C ILE A 296 -2.55 2.08 -7.34
N ASP A 297 -1.52 2.78 -6.88
CA ASP A 297 -0.60 3.48 -7.76
C ASP A 297 0.23 2.47 -8.60
N PRO A 298 0.45 2.69 -9.90
CA PRO A 298 1.19 1.77 -10.78
C PRO A 298 2.64 1.54 -10.36
N PHE A 299 3.33 2.57 -9.85
CA PHE A 299 4.70 2.41 -9.36
C PHE A 299 4.70 1.58 -8.07
N MET A 300 3.77 1.84 -7.16
CA MET A 300 3.61 1.02 -5.96
C MET A 300 3.28 -0.44 -6.29
N ALA A 301 2.37 -0.67 -7.24
CA ALA A 301 2.03 -2.03 -7.68
C ALA A 301 3.27 -2.76 -8.20
N THR A 302 4.16 -2.06 -8.91
CA THR A 302 5.44 -2.61 -9.39
C THR A 302 6.40 -2.94 -8.24
N GLN A 303 6.55 -2.05 -7.27
CA GLN A 303 7.43 -2.25 -6.11
C GLN A 303 6.96 -3.40 -5.20
N GLN A 304 5.65 -3.53 -5.01
CA GLN A 304 5.05 -4.62 -4.23
C GLN A 304 5.08 -5.97 -4.98
N GLY A 305 5.55 -6.00 -6.23
CA GLY A 305 5.63 -7.20 -7.08
C GLY A 305 4.27 -7.65 -7.63
N LYS A 306 3.23 -6.81 -7.52
CA LYS A 306 1.88 -7.03 -8.06
C LYS A 306 1.88 -6.84 -9.58
N LEU A 307 2.54 -5.77 -10.02
CA LEU A 307 3.03 -5.63 -11.39
C LEU A 307 4.54 -5.94 -11.40
N LYS A 308 5.06 -6.43 -12.52
CA LYS A 308 6.44 -6.89 -12.64
C LYS A 308 7.07 -6.27 -13.87
N LEU A 309 8.13 -5.49 -13.67
CA LEU A 309 8.96 -5.03 -14.79
C LEU A 309 9.79 -6.21 -15.30
N ARG A 310 9.39 -6.80 -16.43
CA ARG A 310 10.04 -7.95 -17.06
C ARG A 310 11.15 -7.57 -18.03
N ARG A 311 11.05 -6.37 -18.61
CA ARG A 311 12.03 -5.82 -19.56
C ARG A 311 12.26 -4.34 -19.28
N GLY A 312 13.51 -3.93 -19.42
CA GLY A 312 13.97 -2.58 -19.06
C GLY A 312 14.34 -2.47 -17.58
N ASP A 313 14.54 -1.23 -17.12
CA ASP A 313 14.92 -0.92 -15.74
C ASP A 313 14.16 0.32 -15.22
N LEU A 314 13.82 0.30 -13.93
CA LEU A 314 12.99 1.32 -13.29
C LEU A 314 13.72 2.67 -13.22
N ALA A 315 15.05 2.69 -13.09
CA ALA A 315 15.82 3.94 -13.06
C ALA A 315 15.85 4.65 -14.42
N ARG A 316 15.65 3.92 -15.53
CA ARG A 316 15.45 4.51 -16.85
C ARG A 316 14.04 5.08 -16.99
N LEU A 317 13.01 4.34 -16.56
CA LEU A 317 11.61 4.82 -16.58
C LEU A 317 11.38 6.05 -15.70
N SER A 318 12.05 6.12 -14.55
CA SER A 318 11.87 7.23 -13.60
C SER A 318 12.30 8.59 -14.14
N ARG A 319 13.15 8.64 -15.17
CA ARG A 319 13.49 9.88 -15.89
C ARG A 319 12.26 10.56 -16.50
N TRP A 320 11.26 9.76 -16.85
CA TRP A 320 9.98 10.19 -17.39
C TRP A 320 8.84 10.05 -16.37
N TYR A 321 9.17 10.11 -15.07
CA TYR A 321 8.18 9.96 -14.01
C TYR A 321 7.01 10.94 -14.14
N LYS A 322 7.28 12.25 -14.35
CA LYS A 322 6.22 13.26 -14.46
C LYS A 322 5.21 12.97 -15.59
N PRO A 323 5.63 12.76 -16.85
CA PRO A 323 4.67 12.45 -17.91
C PRO A 323 3.98 11.10 -17.70
N PHE A 324 4.66 10.05 -17.22
CA PHE A 324 3.98 8.78 -16.93
C PHE A 324 2.98 8.90 -15.79
N GLN A 325 3.32 9.60 -14.72
CA GLN A 325 2.38 9.86 -13.62
C GLN A 325 1.13 10.58 -14.14
N ARG A 326 1.31 11.59 -15.02
CA ARG A 326 0.19 12.29 -15.64
C ARG A 326 -0.65 11.37 -16.54
N ALA A 327 -0.01 10.54 -17.37
CA ALA A 327 -0.70 9.56 -18.22
C ALA A 327 -1.55 8.59 -17.38
N PHE A 328 -0.98 8.01 -16.32
CA PHE A 328 -1.72 7.10 -15.45
C PHE A 328 -2.87 7.79 -14.70
N SER A 329 -2.69 9.03 -14.23
CA SER A 329 -3.79 9.79 -13.64
C SER A 329 -4.93 10.07 -14.63
N LEU A 330 -4.63 10.27 -15.92
CA LEU A 330 -5.64 10.38 -16.97
C LEU A 330 -6.32 9.04 -17.23
N TRP A 331 -5.54 7.96 -17.34
CA TRP A 331 -6.06 6.62 -17.60
C TRP A 331 -6.94 6.07 -16.48
N GLN A 332 -6.65 6.46 -15.23
CA GLN A 332 -7.46 6.15 -14.06
C GLN A 332 -8.88 6.74 -14.08
N THR A 333 -9.13 7.68 -14.99
CA THR A 333 -10.47 8.27 -15.17
C THR A 333 -11.32 7.56 -16.23
N ILE A 334 -10.74 6.59 -16.95
CA ILE A 334 -11.42 5.86 -18.02
C ILE A 334 -12.23 4.71 -17.40
N PRO A 335 -13.55 4.64 -17.62
CA PRO A 335 -14.38 3.57 -17.05
C PRO A 335 -14.01 2.20 -17.63
N ILE A 336 -13.83 1.21 -16.76
CA ILE A 336 -13.62 -0.20 -17.15
C ILE A 336 -14.71 -1.10 -16.57
N GLN A 337 -15.00 -2.21 -17.27
CA GLN A 337 -16.07 -3.17 -16.94
C GLN A 337 -15.78 -4.03 -15.71
#